data_AF-A0A7K2C360-F1
#
_entry.id   AF-A0A7K2C360-F1
#
_cell.length_a   1.000
_cell.length_b   1.000
_cell.length_c   1.000
_cell.angle_alpha   90.00
_cell.angle_beta   90.00
_cell.angle_gamma   90.00
#
_symmetry.space_group_name_H-M   'P 1'
#
loop_
_entity.id
_entity.type
_entity.pdbx_description
1 polymer ?
#
loop_
_entity_poly.entity_id
_entity_poly.type
_entity_poly.pdbx_seq_one_letter_code
_entity_poly.pdbx_strand_id
1 'polypeptide(L)'
;MMYLVSRKLSVTVISVLFLGAWIGLSDSTALQAQVPKVTADAVIGADGKINEDSLKAFVTWATAVSAEITTIEEGNKLRAAIYDSTGDYRSGDKIFLVYFTDYQGTILFHPGNRAIESIPAENVTDDEGNEVVKMMLAASTDEPSRVEYCWNDPNDDSDNAPGATCKPSYAMRYFAPTINRELVVVGGYYQDLSALATPLPTIPLPPVTAADVVDRETLKQFVEGAVQWSDSLFKALGFSAILHWKIEFRRDVKDGGLFKDGLTLLYSITPDGYVVFHALDPWREGRIVINNPDARGDTTFVRRIIQEAQSGGGFVDYYWDNPDDPDDDQGGTLRTTYAVSLMPEGIQGEYILAGSFFPSLVTSVEGAVTEIPADFALHGNYPNPFNPSTRIQFDLPERAQVTLQVLDLVGRKVVELPVLAFEAGANRTIELNAANLSSGAYIYRVIAIGSERRYEKSGFMTLVK
;
A
#
# COMPACT_ATOMS: atom_id res chain seq x y z
N MET A 1 -43.77 -23.66 -21.40
CA MET A 1 -42.64 -22.83 -21.89
C MET A 1 -43.19 -21.42 -21.95
N MET A 2 -42.91 -20.49 -21.04
CA MET A 2 -41.63 -20.08 -20.46
C MET A 2 -41.94 -19.29 -19.17
N TYR A 3 -41.13 -19.53 -18.13
CA TYR A 3 -41.12 -18.78 -16.87
C TYR A 3 -40.60 -17.35 -17.10
N LEU A 4 -41.18 -16.34 -16.45
CA LEU A 4 -40.54 -15.05 -16.20
C LEU A 4 -40.88 -14.62 -14.77
N VAL A 5 -40.00 -14.99 -13.84
CA VAL A 5 -40.02 -14.54 -12.45
C VAL A 5 -39.32 -13.19 -12.39
N SER A 6 -40.10 -12.18 -12.01
CA SER A 6 -39.63 -10.87 -11.58
C SER A 6 -38.87 -11.00 -10.25
N ARG A 7 -37.58 -10.63 -10.21
CA ARG A 7 -36.87 -10.31 -8.97
C ARG A 7 -36.53 -8.82 -8.98
N LYS A 8 -37.23 -8.05 -8.14
CA LYS A 8 -36.81 -6.71 -7.71
C LYS A 8 -35.65 -6.85 -6.73
N LEU A 9 -34.47 -6.33 -7.04
CA LEU A 9 -33.45 -6.02 -6.04
C LEU A 9 -33.84 -4.71 -5.35
N SER A 10 -33.93 -4.73 -4.03
CA SER A 10 -34.09 -3.51 -3.21
C SER A 10 -32.70 -2.97 -2.88
N VAL A 11 -32.44 -1.72 -3.23
CA VAL A 11 -31.28 -0.95 -2.80
C VAL A 11 -31.71 -0.18 -1.55
N THR A 12 -31.07 -0.46 -0.40
CA THR A 12 -31.22 0.36 0.80
C THR A 12 -29.97 1.22 0.94
N VAL A 13 -30.10 2.50 0.59
CA VAL A 13 -29.13 3.55 0.90
C VAL A 13 -29.35 3.99 2.35
N ILE A 14 -28.32 3.93 3.19
CA ILE A 14 -28.33 4.61 4.49
C ILE A 14 -27.28 5.72 4.40
N SER A 15 -27.77 6.96 4.34
CA SER A 15 -26.99 8.17 4.56
C SER A 15 -27.01 8.49 6.05
N VAL A 16 -25.85 8.72 6.68
CA VAL A 16 -25.77 9.40 7.97
C VAL A 16 -24.67 10.45 7.92
N LEU A 17 -25.04 11.66 8.35
CA LEU A 17 -24.22 12.85 8.47
C LEU A 17 -23.83 13.09 9.94
N PHE A 18 -22.63 13.68 10.11
CA PHE A 18 -22.13 14.56 11.18
C PHE A 18 -21.29 14.05 12.38
N LEU A 19 -20.24 14.87 12.58
CA LEU A 19 -19.56 15.34 13.81
C LEU A 19 -18.37 14.53 14.34
N GLY A 20 -17.33 15.31 14.65
CA GLY A 20 -15.96 14.84 14.81
C GLY A 20 -15.68 14.16 16.14
N ALA A 21 -14.80 13.17 16.06
CA ALA A 21 -14.07 12.57 17.16
C ALA A 21 -12.80 11.93 16.59
N TRP A 22 -11.81 11.75 17.44
CA TRP A 22 -10.51 11.15 17.16
C TRP A 22 -10.61 9.88 16.30
N ILE A 23 -9.74 9.75 15.30
CA ILE A 23 -9.69 8.61 14.38
C ILE A 23 -9.06 7.41 15.11
N GLY A 24 -9.85 6.76 15.97
CA GLY A 24 -9.75 5.31 16.14
C GLY A 24 -10.35 4.62 14.93
N LEU A 25 -9.98 3.37 14.68
CA LEU A 25 -10.75 2.48 13.80
C LEU A 25 -12.23 2.66 14.16
N SER A 26 -13.06 2.96 13.15
CA SER A 26 -14.45 3.40 13.30
C SER A 26 -15.23 2.57 14.31
N ASP A 27 -16.06 3.25 15.12
CA ASP A 27 -17.00 2.62 16.06
C ASP A 27 -17.67 1.39 15.43
N SER A 28 -17.56 0.31 16.16
CA SER A 28 -17.68 -1.06 15.71
C SER A 28 -19.08 -1.52 15.31
N THR A 29 -19.09 -2.52 14.44
CA THR A 29 -20.22 -3.43 14.26
C THR A 29 -20.47 -4.28 15.52
N ALA A 30 -21.61 -4.97 15.56
CA ALA A 30 -22.11 -5.70 16.73
C ALA A 30 -21.20 -6.84 17.25
N LEU A 31 -20.14 -7.26 16.54
CA LEU A 31 -19.22 -8.33 16.95
C LEU A 31 -18.09 -7.80 17.85
N GLN A 32 -17.50 -6.64 17.52
CA GLN A 32 -16.49 -5.97 18.36
C GLN A 32 -17.06 -5.54 19.73
N ALA A 33 -18.38 -5.37 19.84
CA ALA A 33 -19.06 -5.13 21.13
C ALA A 33 -19.09 -6.38 22.04
N GLN A 34 -18.78 -7.57 21.53
CA GLN A 34 -18.84 -8.85 22.27
C GLN A 34 -17.46 -9.43 22.63
N VAL A 35 -16.38 -9.06 21.93
CA VAL A 35 -15.02 -9.55 22.20
C VAL A 35 -14.17 -8.45 22.83
N PRO A 36 -13.73 -8.59 24.10
CA PRO A 36 -12.90 -7.59 24.76
C PRO A 36 -11.59 -7.34 24.00
N LYS A 37 -11.23 -6.07 23.84
CA LYS A 37 -9.94 -5.67 23.27
C LYS A 37 -8.80 -6.15 24.17
N VAL A 38 -7.83 -6.83 23.57
CA VAL A 38 -6.57 -7.23 24.20
C VAL A 38 -5.44 -6.83 23.27
N THR A 39 -4.48 -6.04 23.77
CA THR A 39 -3.33 -5.56 22.99
C THR A 39 -2.15 -6.50 23.13
N ALA A 40 -1.17 -6.36 22.22
CA ALA A 40 0.07 -7.11 22.27
C ALA A 40 0.83 -6.94 23.60
N ASP A 41 0.85 -5.73 24.16
CA ASP A 41 1.48 -5.46 25.46
C ASP A 41 0.85 -6.26 26.60
N ALA A 42 -0.48 -6.50 26.54
CA ALA A 42 -1.20 -7.24 27.57
C ALA A 42 -0.91 -8.75 27.55
N VAL A 43 -0.29 -9.26 26.46
CA VAL A 43 0.11 -10.67 26.35
C VAL A 43 1.32 -10.97 27.24
N ILE A 44 2.11 -9.95 27.61
CA ILE A 44 3.30 -10.12 28.43
C ILE A 44 2.96 -9.95 29.90
N GLY A 45 3.17 -11.02 30.66
CA GLY A 45 3.04 -11.05 32.10
C GLY A 45 4.07 -10.16 32.80
N ALA A 46 3.83 -9.87 34.08
CA ALA A 46 4.73 -9.06 34.91
C ALA A 46 6.13 -9.66 35.07
N ASP A 47 6.30 -10.94 34.78
CA ASP A 47 7.56 -11.68 34.77
C ASP A 47 8.31 -11.60 33.42
N GLY A 48 7.77 -10.86 32.45
CA GLY A 48 8.31 -10.72 31.11
C GLY A 48 8.02 -11.91 30.18
N LYS A 49 7.22 -12.88 30.63
CA LYS A 49 6.86 -14.07 29.84
C LYS A 49 5.47 -13.95 29.24
N ILE A 50 5.19 -14.76 28.22
CA ILE A 50 3.88 -14.83 27.60
C ILE A 50 2.87 -15.41 28.59
N ASN A 51 1.76 -14.70 28.76
CA ASN A 51 0.59 -15.22 29.44
C ASN A 51 -0.33 -15.89 28.39
N GLU A 52 -0.49 -17.22 28.46
CA GLU A 52 -1.26 -17.98 27.46
C GLU A 52 -2.73 -17.55 27.38
N ASP A 53 -3.38 -17.22 28.51
CA ASP A 53 -4.77 -16.76 28.53
C ASP A 53 -4.92 -15.43 27.78
N SER A 54 -3.97 -14.51 28.00
CA SER A 54 -3.94 -13.20 27.33
C SER A 54 -3.57 -13.34 25.85
N LEU A 55 -2.68 -14.27 25.49
CA LEU A 55 -2.35 -14.60 24.11
C LEU A 55 -3.59 -15.15 23.36
N LYS A 56 -4.31 -16.10 23.97
CA LYS A 56 -5.55 -16.64 23.41
C LYS A 56 -6.60 -15.54 23.20
N ALA A 57 -6.77 -14.67 24.19
CA ALA A 57 -7.71 -13.55 24.12
C ALA A 57 -7.31 -12.54 23.05
N PHE A 58 -6.01 -12.24 22.91
CA PHE A 58 -5.48 -11.40 21.84
C PHE A 58 -5.81 -11.97 20.46
N VAL A 59 -5.51 -13.26 20.21
CA VAL A 59 -5.76 -13.87 18.89
C VAL A 59 -7.24 -13.87 18.56
N THR A 60 -8.09 -14.10 19.56
CA THR A 60 -9.55 -14.04 19.43
C THR A 60 -10.00 -12.62 19.01
N TRP A 61 -9.52 -11.59 19.71
CA TRP A 61 -9.84 -10.20 19.40
C TRP A 61 -9.32 -9.77 18.03
N ALA A 62 -8.05 -10.04 17.71
CA ALA A 62 -7.44 -9.69 16.44
C ALA A 62 -8.18 -10.34 15.26
N THR A 63 -8.59 -11.60 15.41
CA THR A 63 -9.39 -12.34 14.42
C THR A 63 -10.77 -11.72 14.24
N ALA A 64 -11.46 -11.38 15.35
CA ALA A 64 -12.77 -10.75 15.29
C ALA A 64 -12.74 -9.39 14.58
N VAL A 65 -11.76 -8.53 14.91
CA VAL A 65 -11.57 -7.24 14.22
C VAL A 65 -11.32 -7.45 12.73
N SER A 66 -10.49 -8.43 12.37
CA SER A 66 -10.14 -8.71 10.97
C SER A 66 -11.35 -9.22 10.16
N ALA A 67 -12.22 -10.02 10.78
CA ALA A 67 -13.41 -10.57 10.15
C ALA A 67 -14.50 -9.51 9.86
N GLU A 68 -14.49 -8.39 10.58
CA GLU A 68 -15.43 -7.28 10.37
C GLU A 68 -15.02 -6.35 9.22
N ILE A 69 -13.81 -6.50 8.67
CA ILE A 69 -13.33 -5.67 7.57
C ILE A 69 -14.12 -6.00 6.31
N THR A 70 -14.87 -5.02 5.81
CA THR A 70 -15.71 -5.16 4.61
C THR A 70 -15.25 -4.27 3.47
N THR A 71 -14.28 -3.38 3.72
CA THR A 71 -13.74 -2.46 2.71
C THR A 71 -12.22 -2.55 2.60
N ILE A 72 -11.68 -2.17 1.43
CA ILE A 72 -10.23 -2.07 1.20
C ILE A 72 -9.60 -1.00 2.11
N GLU A 73 -10.32 0.10 2.37
CA GLU A 73 -9.84 1.17 3.24
C GLU A 73 -9.62 0.67 4.68
N GLU A 74 -10.58 -0.06 5.24
CA GLU A 74 -10.46 -0.69 6.56
C GLU A 74 -9.29 -1.70 6.60
N GLY A 75 -9.13 -2.50 5.54
CA GLY A 75 -7.98 -3.40 5.39
C GLY A 75 -6.63 -2.67 5.42
N ASN A 76 -6.53 -1.52 4.72
CA ASN A 76 -5.33 -0.70 4.74
C ASN A 76 -5.06 -0.08 6.13
N LYS A 77 -6.11 0.32 6.87
CA LYS A 77 -5.98 0.80 8.26
C LYS A 77 -5.49 -0.29 9.20
N LEU A 78 -6.03 -1.51 9.09
CA LEU A 78 -5.54 -2.66 9.85
C LEU A 78 -4.07 -2.94 9.52
N ARG A 79 -3.72 -2.98 8.23
CA ARG A 79 -2.32 -3.15 7.78
C ARG A 79 -1.39 -2.12 8.40
N ALA A 80 -1.79 -0.84 8.43
CA ALA A 80 -1.01 0.22 9.07
C ALA A 80 -0.87 0.01 10.59
N ALA A 81 -1.95 -0.39 11.28
CA ALA A 81 -1.94 -0.67 12.71
C ALA A 81 -1.04 -1.87 13.08
N ILE A 82 -0.96 -2.90 12.23
CA ILE A 82 -0.07 -4.05 12.42
C ILE A 82 1.41 -3.63 12.38
N TYR A 83 1.75 -2.62 11.59
CA TYR A 83 3.13 -2.13 11.48
C TYR A 83 3.52 -1.11 12.54
N ASP A 84 2.56 -0.57 13.30
CA ASP A 84 2.86 0.35 14.38
C ASP A 84 3.49 -0.42 15.54
N SER A 85 4.79 -0.22 15.75
CA SER A 85 5.56 -0.86 16.83
C SER A 85 5.14 -0.44 18.24
N THR A 86 4.28 0.56 18.35
CA THR A 86 3.69 1.05 19.59
C THR A 86 2.17 0.84 19.64
N GLY A 87 1.61 0.16 18.64
CA GLY A 87 0.19 -0.04 18.45
C GLY A 87 -0.33 -1.32 19.08
N ASP A 88 -1.63 -1.57 18.89
CA ASP A 88 -2.33 -2.66 19.55
C ASP A 88 -1.83 -4.06 19.15
N TYR A 89 -1.19 -4.21 18.00
CA TYR A 89 -0.82 -5.50 17.39
C TYR A 89 0.65 -5.88 17.59
N ARG A 90 1.48 -4.99 18.15
CA ARG A 90 2.92 -5.22 18.32
C ARG A 90 3.40 -4.65 19.65
N SER A 91 4.19 -5.44 20.37
CA SER A 91 4.84 -5.07 21.62
C SER A 91 6.36 -5.21 21.45
N GLY A 92 7.04 -4.09 21.18
CA GLY A 92 8.49 -4.07 20.95
C GLY A 92 8.94 -4.89 19.74
N ASP A 93 10.17 -5.40 19.78
CA ASP A 93 10.79 -6.17 18.69
C ASP A 93 10.63 -7.68 18.83
N LYS A 94 10.13 -8.14 19.97
CA LYS A 94 10.09 -9.56 20.34
C LYS A 94 8.73 -10.23 20.11
N ILE A 95 7.65 -9.46 19.88
CA ILE A 95 6.29 -10.00 19.86
C ILE A 95 5.61 -9.77 18.51
N PHE A 96 5.57 -10.84 17.70
CA PHE A 96 4.90 -10.88 16.40
C PHE A 96 3.59 -11.65 16.54
N LEU A 97 2.47 -10.92 16.48
CA LEU A 97 1.20 -11.42 16.97
C LEU A 97 0.16 -11.72 15.88
N VAL A 98 0.46 -11.40 14.62
CA VAL A 98 -0.40 -11.79 13.49
C VAL A 98 0.46 -11.98 12.26
N TYR A 99 0.62 -13.22 11.81
CA TYR A 99 0.71 -13.44 10.36
C TYR A 99 -0.68 -13.82 9.87
N PHE A 100 -1.09 -13.27 8.72
CA PHE A 100 -2.17 -13.86 7.96
C PHE A 100 -1.51 -14.79 6.95
N THR A 101 -1.88 -16.06 6.92
CA THR A 101 -1.59 -16.87 5.74
C THR A 101 -2.86 -17.14 4.96
N ASP A 102 -2.68 -17.34 3.65
CA ASP A 102 -3.66 -18.14 2.92
C ASP A 102 -3.59 -19.62 3.38
N TYR A 103 -4.47 -20.45 2.85
CA TYR A 103 -4.53 -21.88 3.16
C TYR A 103 -3.26 -22.66 2.74
N GLN A 104 -2.32 -22.02 2.04
CA GLN A 104 -1.07 -22.62 1.58
C GLN A 104 0.11 -22.27 2.50
N GLY A 105 -0.05 -21.35 3.46
CA GLY A 105 1.02 -20.96 4.40
C GLY A 105 1.85 -19.78 3.93
N THR A 106 1.35 -19.00 2.96
CA THR A 106 2.03 -17.81 2.46
C THR A 106 1.80 -16.62 3.38
N ILE A 107 2.87 -16.00 3.88
CA ILE A 107 2.78 -14.86 4.82
C ILE A 107 2.21 -13.63 4.11
N LEU A 108 1.05 -13.09 4.49
CA LEU A 108 0.46 -11.90 3.86
C LEU A 108 0.81 -10.58 4.59
N PHE A 109 0.98 -10.65 5.90
CA PHE A 109 1.38 -9.52 6.74
C PHE A 109 2.31 -10.01 7.81
N HIS A 110 3.46 -9.36 7.98
CA HIS A 110 4.37 -9.67 9.07
C HIS A 110 4.78 -8.38 9.80
N PRO A 111 4.46 -8.22 11.10
CA PRO A 111 4.59 -6.95 11.82
C PRO A 111 6.04 -6.45 11.95
N GLY A 112 7.03 -7.35 11.89
CA GLY A 112 8.45 -7.01 12.04
C GLY A 112 9.28 -7.01 10.76
N ASN A 113 8.80 -7.66 9.70
CA ASN A 113 9.63 -7.93 8.51
C ASN A 113 8.77 -8.03 7.26
N ARG A 114 8.68 -6.93 6.51
CA ARG A 114 7.89 -6.90 5.27
C ARG A 114 8.54 -7.69 4.13
N ALA A 115 9.84 -7.99 4.21
CA ALA A 115 10.56 -8.65 3.12
C ALA A 115 10.14 -10.11 2.95
N ILE A 116 9.58 -10.72 3.99
CA ILE A 116 9.08 -12.10 3.98
C ILE A 116 7.59 -12.20 3.63
N GLU A 117 6.90 -11.07 3.44
CA GLU A 117 5.53 -11.11 2.95
C GLU A 117 5.50 -11.64 1.52
N SER A 118 4.48 -12.43 1.23
CA SER A 118 4.27 -13.26 0.04
C SER A 118 5.19 -14.48 -0.05
N ILE A 119 5.99 -14.77 0.99
CA ILE A 119 6.84 -15.96 1.00
C ILE A 119 6.07 -17.12 1.63
N PRO A 120 6.01 -18.29 0.95
CA PRO A 120 5.51 -19.53 1.55
C PRO A 120 6.39 -19.96 2.73
N ALA A 121 5.79 -20.15 3.90
CA ALA A 121 6.49 -20.52 5.13
C ALA A 121 6.14 -21.94 5.63
N GLU A 122 5.37 -22.71 4.86
CA GLU A 122 4.86 -24.02 5.24
C GLU A 122 5.95 -25.07 5.44
N ASN A 123 7.13 -24.89 4.82
CA ASN A 123 8.27 -25.80 4.96
C ASN A 123 9.30 -25.32 6.01
N VAL A 124 9.00 -24.24 6.73
CA VAL A 124 9.82 -23.78 7.84
C VAL A 124 9.68 -24.76 9.00
N THR A 125 10.82 -25.29 9.46
CA THR A 125 10.88 -26.19 10.60
C THR A 125 11.37 -25.48 11.85
N ASP A 126 10.92 -25.94 13.02
CA ASP A 126 11.52 -25.58 14.30
C ASP A 126 12.80 -26.39 14.59
N ASP A 127 13.39 -26.22 15.78
CA ASP A 127 14.64 -26.90 16.18
C ASP A 127 14.46 -28.41 16.40
N GLU A 128 13.22 -28.88 16.51
CA GLU A 128 12.87 -30.30 16.58
C GLU A 128 12.55 -30.91 15.21
N GLY A 129 12.53 -30.10 14.15
CA GLY A 129 12.24 -30.53 12.78
C GLY A 129 10.75 -30.55 12.43
N ASN A 130 9.89 -29.96 13.26
CA ASN A 130 8.45 -29.89 13.01
C ASN A 130 8.12 -28.76 12.04
N GLU A 131 7.29 -29.01 11.03
CA GLU A 131 6.79 -27.99 10.09
C GLU A 131 5.68 -27.15 10.74
N VAL A 132 6.07 -26.19 11.58
CA VAL A 132 5.19 -25.47 12.52
C VAL A 132 4.03 -24.77 11.82
N VAL A 133 4.30 -24.09 10.69
CA VAL A 133 3.25 -23.36 9.96
C VAL A 133 2.19 -24.32 9.43
N LYS A 134 2.56 -25.51 8.93
CA LYS A 134 1.58 -26.53 8.53
C LYS A 134 0.78 -27.04 9.72
N MET A 135 1.40 -27.21 10.88
CA MET A 135 0.70 -27.61 12.10
C MET A 135 -0.33 -26.55 12.53
N MET A 136 0.05 -25.27 12.50
CA MET A 136 -0.85 -24.14 12.81
C MET A 136 -2.03 -24.06 11.85
N LEU A 137 -1.77 -24.17 10.54
CA LEU A 137 -2.83 -24.23 9.52
C LEU A 137 -3.79 -25.40 9.76
N ALA A 138 -3.25 -26.60 9.98
CA ALA A 138 -4.06 -27.81 10.18
C ALA A 138 -4.88 -27.77 11.49
N ALA A 139 -4.35 -27.14 12.53
CA ALA A 139 -5.03 -27.00 13.82
C ALA A 139 -6.07 -25.86 13.83
N SER A 140 -5.95 -24.88 12.92
CA SER A 140 -6.78 -23.66 12.94
C SER A 140 -8.28 -23.98 12.78
N THR A 141 -9.09 -23.40 13.66
CA THR A 141 -10.55 -23.45 13.60
C THR A 141 -11.12 -22.04 13.77
N ASP A 142 -12.45 -21.90 13.73
CA ASP A 142 -13.14 -20.65 14.11
C ASP A 142 -13.06 -20.36 15.62
N GLU A 143 -12.46 -21.26 16.40
CA GLU A 143 -12.00 -21.04 17.76
C GLU A 143 -10.45 -21.04 17.83
N PRO A 144 -9.84 -20.32 18.79
CA PRO A 144 -8.39 -20.27 18.93
C PRO A 144 -7.79 -21.62 19.34
N SER A 145 -6.99 -22.21 18.45
CA SER A 145 -6.33 -23.50 18.63
C SER A 145 -4.88 -23.32 19.09
N ARG A 146 -4.48 -23.98 20.19
CA ARG A 146 -3.10 -23.96 20.69
C ARG A 146 -2.21 -24.86 19.85
N VAL A 147 -1.05 -24.35 19.43
CA VAL A 147 0.06 -25.12 18.82
C VAL A 147 1.35 -24.76 19.55
N GLU A 148 2.20 -25.73 19.79
CA GLU A 148 3.51 -25.53 20.45
C GLU A 148 4.62 -25.76 19.43
N TYR A 149 5.66 -24.94 19.50
CA TYR A 149 6.85 -25.07 18.65
C TYR A 149 8.10 -24.77 19.47
N CYS A 150 9.22 -25.39 19.11
CA CYS A 150 10.44 -25.34 19.91
C CYS A 150 11.55 -24.63 19.15
N TRP A 151 11.91 -23.44 19.62
CA TRP A 151 12.86 -22.55 18.95
C TRP A 151 13.73 -21.82 19.96
N ASN A 152 15.04 -21.98 19.83
CA ASN A 152 16.02 -21.19 20.56
C ASN A 152 16.22 -19.85 19.88
N ASP A 153 15.75 -18.78 20.52
CA ASP A 153 15.94 -17.43 20.00
C ASP A 153 17.42 -17.06 20.10
N PRO A 154 18.14 -16.91 18.96
CA PRO A 154 19.56 -16.56 18.99
C PRO A 154 19.82 -15.17 19.59
N ASN A 155 18.78 -14.34 19.73
CA ASN A 155 18.85 -13.01 20.33
C ASN A 155 18.39 -12.99 21.80
N ASP A 156 18.05 -14.14 22.38
CA ASP A 156 17.69 -14.26 23.80
C ASP A 156 18.62 -15.23 24.53
N ASP A 157 19.59 -14.67 25.25
CA ASP A 157 20.55 -15.43 26.05
C ASP A 157 19.89 -16.35 27.09
N SER A 158 18.64 -16.05 27.49
CA SER A 158 17.90 -16.89 28.44
C SER A 158 17.31 -18.16 27.80
N ASP A 159 17.17 -18.18 26.47
CA ASP A 159 16.70 -19.33 25.67
C ASP A 159 17.86 -20.20 25.13
N ASN A 160 19.11 -19.73 25.21
CA ASN A 160 20.31 -20.41 24.67
C ASN A 160 20.84 -21.58 25.55
N ALA A 161 20.00 -22.17 26.40
CA ALA A 161 20.34 -23.35 27.20
C ALA A 161 20.41 -24.63 26.33
N PRO A 162 21.03 -25.74 26.80
CA PRO A 162 21.07 -26.98 26.03
C PRO A 162 19.67 -27.58 25.83
N GLY A 163 19.16 -27.55 24.60
CA GLY A 163 17.82 -28.03 24.21
C GLY A 163 16.95 -26.91 23.64
N ALA A 164 15.95 -27.25 22.83
CA ALA A 164 15.05 -26.26 22.24
C ALA A 164 14.03 -25.75 23.28
N THR A 165 13.82 -24.44 23.34
CA THR A 165 12.81 -23.82 24.21
C THR A 165 11.46 -23.81 23.51
N CYS A 166 10.48 -24.55 24.05
CA CYS A 166 9.15 -24.65 23.49
C CYS A 166 8.25 -23.49 23.93
N LYS A 167 7.54 -22.90 22.96
CA LYS A 167 6.72 -21.69 23.12
C LYS A 167 5.29 -21.96 22.64
N PRO A 168 4.26 -21.47 23.35
CA PRO A 168 2.89 -21.58 22.92
C PRO A 168 2.57 -20.58 21.82
N SER A 169 1.76 -21.01 20.86
CA SER A 169 1.16 -20.19 19.83
C SER A 169 -0.33 -20.51 19.70
N TYR A 170 -1.10 -19.58 19.16
CA TYR A 170 -2.52 -19.78 18.90
C TYR A 170 -2.84 -19.40 17.45
N ALA A 171 -3.60 -20.24 16.78
CA ALA A 171 -4.07 -20.03 15.42
C ALA A 171 -5.60 -20.03 15.38
N MET A 172 -6.19 -19.10 14.65
CA MET A 172 -7.63 -19.03 14.42
C MET A 172 -7.91 -18.65 12.97
N ARG A 173 -8.84 -19.33 12.33
CA ARG A 173 -9.25 -19.04 10.94
C ARG A 173 -10.48 -18.16 10.93
N TYR A 174 -10.57 -17.29 9.95
CA TYR A 174 -11.76 -16.50 9.67
C TYR A 174 -11.94 -16.32 8.18
N PHE A 175 -13.17 -16.02 7.77
CA PHE A 175 -13.47 -15.67 6.40
C PHE A 175 -13.35 -14.15 6.22
N ALA A 176 -12.45 -13.71 5.34
CA ALA A 176 -12.27 -12.32 4.97
C ALA A 176 -13.21 -11.97 3.80
N PRO A 177 -14.30 -11.21 4.04
CA PRO A 177 -15.32 -10.98 3.02
C PRO A 177 -14.82 -10.06 1.90
N THR A 178 -13.88 -9.15 2.19
CA THR A 178 -13.26 -8.24 1.20
C THR A 178 -12.57 -8.94 0.06
N ILE A 179 -12.01 -10.11 0.33
CA ILE A 179 -11.24 -10.89 -0.66
C ILE A 179 -11.84 -12.27 -0.90
N ASN A 180 -12.99 -12.56 -0.26
CA ASN A 180 -13.74 -13.82 -0.33
C ASN A 180 -12.83 -15.06 -0.10
N ARG A 181 -12.03 -15.03 0.98
CA ARG A 181 -11.07 -16.09 1.30
C ARG A 181 -11.01 -16.37 2.79
N GLU A 182 -10.71 -17.62 3.14
CA GLU A 182 -10.32 -17.97 4.51
C GLU A 182 -8.86 -17.57 4.74
N LEU A 183 -8.63 -16.87 5.84
CA LEU A 183 -7.31 -16.48 6.32
C LEU A 183 -7.11 -17.02 7.75
N VAL A 184 -5.85 -17.25 8.12
CA VAL A 184 -5.49 -17.70 9.47
C VAL A 184 -4.73 -16.60 10.18
N VAL A 185 -5.19 -16.17 11.35
CA VAL A 185 -4.48 -15.28 12.28
C VAL A 185 -3.69 -16.15 13.24
N VAL A 186 -2.39 -15.91 13.33
CA VAL A 186 -1.52 -16.61 14.29
C VAL A 186 -0.81 -15.65 15.22
N GLY A 187 -0.97 -15.87 16.52
CA GLY A 187 -0.27 -15.16 17.56
C GLY A 187 0.69 -16.06 18.33
N GLY A 188 1.81 -15.50 18.77
CA GLY A 188 2.78 -16.21 19.60
C GLY A 188 3.87 -16.93 18.81
N TYR A 189 4.13 -16.55 17.56
CA TYR A 189 5.16 -17.16 16.71
C TYR A 189 6.31 -16.18 16.49
N TYR A 190 7.48 -16.51 17.05
CA TYR A 190 8.65 -15.62 17.18
C TYR A 190 9.90 -16.15 16.47
N GLN A 191 9.73 -17.16 15.62
CA GLN A 191 10.81 -17.73 14.84
C GLN A 191 11.44 -16.66 13.94
N ASP A 192 12.77 -16.63 13.85
CA ASP A 192 13.45 -15.77 12.88
C ASP A 192 13.23 -16.32 11.47
N LEU A 193 12.48 -15.57 10.68
CA LEU A 193 12.17 -15.88 9.29
C LEU A 193 13.01 -15.07 8.31
N SER A 194 14.00 -14.30 8.77
CA SER A 194 14.83 -13.44 7.91
C SER A 194 15.59 -14.20 6.81
N ALA A 195 15.81 -15.50 7.01
CA ALA A 195 16.42 -16.40 6.03
C ALA A 195 15.45 -16.87 4.92
N LEU A 196 14.13 -16.64 5.07
CA LEU A 196 13.16 -16.83 4.00
C LEU A 196 13.41 -15.79 2.91
N ALA A 197 14.30 -16.12 1.97
CA ALA A 197 14.49 -15.39 0.74
C ALA A 197 14.35 -16.38 -0.42
N THR A 198 13.11 -16.75 -0.75
CA THR A 198 12.87 -17.48 -1.99
C THR A 198 12.84 -16.49 -3.14
N PRO A 199 13.66 -16.69 -4.18
CA PRO A 199 13.52 -15.87 -5.38
C PRO A 199 12.11 -16.05 -5.94
N LEU A 200 11.48 -14.93 -6.32
CA LEU A 200 10.24 -14.98 -7.07
C LEU A 200 10.40 -15.94 -8.25
N PRO A 201 9.36 -16.73 -8.57
CA PRO A 201 9.37 -17.54 -9.77
C PRO A 201 9.69 -16.63 -10.97
N THR A 202 10.46 -17.15 -11.92
CA THR A 202 10.79 -16.38 -13.12
C THR A 202 9.53 -16.10 -13.91
N ILE A 203 9.01 -14.87 -13.82
CA ILE A 203 7.86 -14.41 -14.59
C ILE A 203 8.36 -13.86 -15.93
N PRO A 204 7.77 -14.26 -17.07
CA PRO A 204 8.10 -13.68 -18.37
C PRO A 204 7.90 -12.17 -18.35
N LEU A 205 8.91 -11.42 -18.78
CA LEU A 205 8.84 -9.96 -18.82
C LEU A 205 7.86 -9.49 -19.92
N PRO A 206 7.13 -8.38 -19.70
CA PRO A 206 6.32 -7.77 -20.74
C PRO A 206 7.22 -7.27 -21.88
N PRO A 207 6.73 -7.27 -23.13
CA PRO A 207 7.52 -6.84 -24.30
C PRO A 207 7.76 -5.32 -24.35
N VAL A 208 6.94 -4.55 -23.63
CA VAL A 208 6.97 -3.08 -23.59
C VAL A 208 6.92 -2.66 -22.13
N THR A 209 7.84 -1.78 -21.72
CA THR A 209 7.87 -1.15 -20.39
C THR A 209 7.23 0.23 -20.43
N ALA A 210 7.03 0.86 -19.29
CA ALA A 210 6.51 2.23 -19.22
C ALA A 210 7.39 3.25 -19.96
N ALA A 211 8.71 3.04 -19.98
CA ALA A 211 9.64 3.93 -20.70
C ALA A 211 9.52 3.80 -22.23
N ASP A 212 8.98 2.69 -22.73
CA ASP A 212 8.79 2.44 -24.16
C ASP A 212 7.46 3.01 -24.69
N VAL A 213 6.59 3.52 -23.81
CA VAL A 213 5.28 4.05 -24.18
C VAL A 213 5.43 5.43 -24.80
N VAL A 214 5.26 5.47 -26.11
CA VAL A 214 5.46 6.67 -26.93
C VAL A 214 4.22 7.08 -27.72
N ASP A 215 3.29 6.16 -27.89
CA ASP A 215 2.07 6.35 -28.65
C ASP A 215 0.97 5.39 -28.18
N ARG A 216 -0.17 5.40 -28.87
CA ARG A 216 -1.28 4.51 -28.55
C ARG A 216 -0.93 3.03 -28.74
N GLU A 217 -0.13 2.69 -29.74
CA GLU A 217 0.20 1.30 -30.04
C GLU A 217 1.09 0.70 -28.95
N THR A 218 2.13 1.43 -28.57
CA THR A 218 3.01 1.07 -27.45
C THR A 218 2.28 1.11 -26.12
N LEU A 219 1.36 2.06 -25.87
CA LEU A 219 0.50 2.05 -24.68
C LEU A 219 -0.37 0.80 -24.59
N LYS A 220 -0.96 0.37 -25.70
CA LYS A 220 -1.76 -0.85 -25.75
C LYS A 220 -0.90 -2.08 -25.43
N GLN A 221 0.25 -2.22 -26.09
CA GLN A 221 1.18 -3.32 -25.86
C GLN A 221 1.69 -3.35 -24.41
N PHE A 222 1.94 -2.18 -23.82
CA PHE A 222 2.32 -2.03 -22.43
C PHE A 222 1.25 -2.56 -21.47
N VAL A 223 -0.01 -2.14 -21.63
CA VAL A 223 -1.12 -2.57 -20.77
C VAL A 223 -1.44 -4.05 -20.97
N GLU A 224 -1.48 -4.54 -22.20
CA GLU A 224 -1.72 -5.97 -22.48
C GLU A 224 -0.57 -6.85 -22.00
N GLY A 225 0.67 -6.38 -22.12
CA GLY A 225 1.84 -7.02 -21.54
C GLY A 225 1.76 -7.07 -20.01
N ALA A 226 1.29 -6.00 -19.37
CA ALA A 226 1.06 -5.97 -17.94
C ALA A 226 -0.04 -6.94 -17.50
N VAL A 227 -1.12 -7.11 -18.27
CA VAL A 227 -2.14 -8.14 -18.03
C VAL A 227 -1.52 -9.54 -18.06
N GLN A 228 -0.76 -9.88 -19.11
CA GLN A 228 -0.12 -11.19 -19.25
C GLN A 228 0.91 -11.48 -18.14
N TRP A 229 1.69 -10.46 -17.77
CA TRP A 229 2.63 -10.53 -16.65
C TRP A 229 1.90 -10.77 -15.34
N SER A 230 0.80 -10.04 -15.10
CA SER A 230 -0.03 -10.19 -13.91
C SER A 230 -0.62 -11.59 -13.84
N ASP A 231 -1.23 -12.10 -14.91
CA ASP A 231 -1.77 -13.46 -14.96
C ASP A 231 -0.70 -14.52 -14.65
N SER A 232 0.51 -14.36 -15.20
CA SER A 232 1.62 -15.27 -14.94
C SER A 232 2.06 -15.24 -13.47
N LEU A 233 2.11 -14.04 -12.87
CA LEU A 233 2.45 -13.86 -11.46
C LEU A 233 1.37 -14.49 -10.54
N PHE A 234 0.10 -14.20 -10.78
CA PHE A 234 -1.02 -14.73 -10.00
C PHE A 234 -1.16 -16.24 -10.15
N LYS A 235 -0.89 -16.80 -11.33
CA LYS A 235 -0.82 -18.25 -11.51
C LYS A 235 0.31 -18.91 -10.73
N ALA A 236 1.45 -18.22 -10.58
CA ALA A 236 2.62 -18.76 -9.90
C ALA A 236 2.55 -18.65 -8.37
N LEU A 237 1.96 -17.57 -7.85
CA LEU A 237 1.97 -17.23 -6.42
C LEU A 237 0.57 -17.23 -5.78
N GLY A 238 -0.47 -17.49 -6.56
CA GLY A 238 -1.85 -17.38 -6.11
C GLY A 238 -2.21 -15.97 -5.66
N PHE A 239 -3.06 -15.86 -4.64
CA PHE A 239 -3.53 -14.58 -4.12
C PHE A 239 -2.40 -13.69 -3.59
N SER A 240 -1.34 -14.28 -3.03
CA SER A 240 -0.20 -13.54 -2.46
C SER A 240 0.53 -12.67 -3.48
N ALA A 241 0.40 -12.98 -4.78
CA ALA A 241 0.89 -12.16 -5.89
C ALA A 241 0.47 -10.69 -5.78
N ILE A 242 -0.66 -10.37 -5.14
CA ILE A 242 -1.16 -9.00 -4.97
C ILE A 242 -0.12 -8.06 -4.35
N LEU A 243 0.72 -8.55 -3.43
CA LEU A 243 1.75 -7.75 -2.78
C LEU A 243 2.93 -7.47 -3.73
N HIS A 244 3.37 -8.48 -4.49
CA HIS A 244 4.40 -8.33 -5.52
C HIS A 244 3.94 -7.45 -6.67
N TRP A 245 2.70 -7.65 -7.12
CA TRP A 245 2.05 -6.82 -8.12
C TRP A 245 2.11 -5.35 -7.74
N LYS A 246 1.74 -5.04 -6.48
CA LYS A 246 1.79 -3.70 -5.91
C LYS A 246 3.21 -3.11 -5.86
N ILE A 247 4.22 -3.91 -5.50
CA ILE A 247 5.62 -3.46 -5.43
C ILE A 247 6.15 -3.17 -6.84
N GLU A 248 6.01 -4.10 -7.77
CA GLU A 248 6.54 -3.98 -9.13
C GLU A 248 5.87 -2.85 -9.91
N PHE A 249 4.57 -2.62 -9.69
CA PHE A 249 3.87 -1.53 -10.34
C PHE A 249 4.26 -0.15 -9.81
N ARG A 250 4.88 -0.08 -8.62
CA ARG A 250 5.37 1.18 -8.03
C ARG A 250 6.86 1.41 -8.27
N ARG A 251 7.61 0.36 -8.58
CA ARG A 251 9.04 0.45 -8.88
C ARG A 251 9.22 1.15 -10.21
N ASP A 252 9.96 2.24 -10.18
CA ASP A 252 10.26 3.07 -11.34
C ASP A 252 11.28 2.37 -12.24
N VAL A 253 11.23 2.58 -13.56
CA VAL A 253 12.15 1.95 -14.52
C VAL A 253 13.61 2.28 -14.18
N LYS A 254 13.90 3.49 -13.69
CA LYS A 254 15.26 3.87 -13.25
C LYS A 254 15.78 3.03 -12.09
N ASP A 255 14.88 2.43 -11.31
CA ASP A 255 15.15 1.57 -10.16
C ASP A 255 14.99 0.07 -10.53
N GLY A 256 14.97 -0.25 -11.83
CA GLY A 256 14.78 -1.62 -12.35
C GLY A 256 13.32 -2.08 -12.42
N GLY A 257 12.37 -1.16 -12.34
CA GLY A 257 10.94 -1.42 -12.56
C GLY A 257 10.57 -1.54 -14.03
N LEU A 258 9.29 -1.86 -14.28
CA LEU A 258 8.76 -2.10 -15.64
C LEU A 258 7.53 -1.25 -15.95
N PHE A 259 6.74 -0.92 -14.94
CA PHE A 259 5.37 -0.45 -15.12
C PHE A 259 5.15 1.02 -14.74
N LYS A 260 6.24 1.73 -14.43
CA LYS A 260 6.21 3.13 -14.09
C LYS A 260 7.47 3.83 -14.59
N ASP A 261 7.27 4.88 -15.36
CA ASP A 261 8.32 5.81 -15.77
C ASP A 261 7.74 7.22 -15.82
N GLY A 262 8.17 8.09 -14.90
CA GLY A 262 7.59 9.42 -14.74
C GLY A 262 6.07 9.39 -14.56
N LEU A 263 5.34 9.94 -15.55
CA LEU A 263 3.88 10.02 -15.58
C LEU A 263 3.21 8.91 -16.40
N THR A 264 4.00 8.07 -17.07
CA THR A 264 3.53 6.81 -17.65
C THR A 264 3.43 5.76 -16.56
N LEU A 265 2.22 5.28 -16.31
CA LEU A 265 1.96 4.40 -15.16
C LEU A 265 0.77 3.48 -15.38
N LEU A 266 0.66 2.47 -14.53
CA LEU A 266 -0.52 1.64 -14.36
C LEU A 266 -1.34 1.99 -13.11
N TYR A 267 -2.64 1.81 -13.21
CA TYR A 267 -3.55 1.76 -12.07
C TYR A 267 -4.64 0.72 -12.32
N SER A 268 -5.25 0.26 -11.24
CA SER A 268 -6.36 -0.70 -11.30
C SER A 268 -7.58 -0.20 -10.56
N ILE A 269 -8.74 -0.38 -11.20
CA ILE A 269 -10.05 -0.07 -10.64
C ILE A 269 -11.00 -1.26 -10.78
N THR A 270 -12.03 -1.33 -9.94
CA THR A 270 -13.15 -2.25 -10.13
C THR A 270 -14.20 -1.66 -11.08
N PRO A 271 -15.16 -2.46 -11.61
CA PRO A 271 -16.25 -1.99 -12.46
C PRO A 271 -17.18 -0.94 -11.81
N ASP A 272 -17.27 -0.92 -10.49
CA ASP A 272 -17.99 0.12 -9.72
C ASP A 272 -17.12 1.34 -9.39
N GLY A 273 -15.87 1.35 -9.86
CA GLY A 273 -14.96 2.48 -9.83
C GLY A 273 -14.18 2.64 -8.52
N TYR A 274 -14.07 1.60 -7.70
CA TYR A 274 -13.11 1.60 -6.60
C TYR A 274 -11.69 1.50 -7.14
N VAL A 275 -10.81 2.37 -6.67
CA VAL A 275 -9.38 2.24 -6.95
C VAL A 275 -8.80 1.14 -6.08
N VAL A 276 -8.33 0.08 -6.71
CA VAL A 276 -7.67 -1.05 -6.04
C VAL A 276 -6.20 -0.73 -5.85
N PHE A 277 -5.59 -0.16 -6.88
CA PHE A 277 -4.17 0.15 -6.90
C PHE A 277 -3.90 1.39 -7.74
N HIS A 278 -2.97 2.24 -7.30
CA HIS A 278 -2.46 3.35 -8.12
C HIS A 278 -0.94 3.50 -7.95
N ALA A 279 -0.19 3.48 -9.05
CA ALA A 279 1.29 3.48 -9.02
C ALA A 279 1.89 4.79 -8.45
N LEU A 280 1.23 5.93 -8.63
CA LEU A 280 1.70 7.24 -8.12
C LEU A 280 0.98 7.74 -6.87
N ASP A 281 -0.24 7.27 -6.60
CA ASP A 281 -1.13 7.91 -5.62
C ASP A 281 -1.81 6.87 -4.71
N PRO A 282 -1.05 6.25 -3.78
CA PRO A 282 -1.58 5.21 -2.89
C PRO A 282 -2.81 5.65 -2.07
N TRP A 283 -2.94 6.95 -1.79
CA TRP A 283 -4.05 7.51 -1.02
C TRP A 283 -5.41 7.44 -1.76
N ARG A 284 -5.41 7.20 -3.08
CA ARG A 284 -6.61 6.96 -3.87
C ARG A 284 -7.16 5.55 -3.66
N GLU A 285 -6.33 4.60 -3.24
CA GLU A 285 -6.71 3.20 -3.03
C GLU A 285 -7.83 3.11 -1.97
N GLY A 286 -8.86 2.31 -2.27
CA GLY A 286 -10.07 2.17 -1.45
C GLY A 286 -11.15 3.24 -1.69
N ARG A 287 -10.91 4.23 -2.55
CA ARG A 287 -11.89 5.29 -2.87
C ARG A 287 -12.61 4.99 -4.18
N ILE A 288 -13.88 5.38 -4.25
CA ILE A 288 -14.67 5.37 -5.49
C ILE A 288 -14.35 6.63 -6.29
N VAL A 289 -13.98 6.47 -7.56
CA VAL A 289 -13.63 7.57 -8.47
C VAL A 289 -14.52 7.68 -9.71
N ILE A 290 -15.60 6.89 -9.79
CA ILE A 290 -16.47 6.76 -10.97
C ILE A 290 -17.07 8.09 -11.49
N ASN A 291 -17.20 9.09 -10.61
CA ASN A 291 -17.73 10.42 -10.92
C ASN A 291 -16.72 11.54 -10.68
N ASN A 292 -15.43 11.22 -10.48
CA ASN A 292 -14.42 12.25 -10.35
C ASN A 292 -14.36 13.04 -11.65
N PRO A 293 -14.37 14.38 -11.58
CA PRO A 293 -14.17 15.20 -12.75
C PRO A 293 -12.72 15.09 -13.23
N ASP A 294 -12.53 15.17 -14.53
CA ASP A 294 -11.25 15.51 -15.14
C ASP A 294 -10.96 17.02 -14.97
N ALA A 295 -9.80 17.50 -15.45
CA ALA A 295 -9.39 18.91 -15.30
C ALA A 295 -10.35 19.92 -15.96
N ARG A 296 -11.23 19.47 -16.86
CA ARG A 296 -12.26 20.30 -17.53
C ARG A 296 -13.67 20.06 -16.99
N GLY A 297 -13.81 19.26 -15.92
CA GLY A 297 -15.09 18.97 -15.31
C GLY A 297 -15.86 17.80 -15.94
N ASP A 298 -15.27 17.02 -16.86
CA ASP A 298 -15.92 15.80 -17.37
C ASP A 298 -15.93 14.72 -16.30
N THR A 299 -17.11 14.38 -15.79
CA THR A 299 -17.32 13.34 -14.76
C THR A 299 -17.57 11.94 -15.34
N THR A 300 -17.46 11.79 -16.66
CA THR A 300 -17.81 10.54 -17.36
C THR A 300 -16.59 9.72 -17.78
N PHE A 301 -15.38 10.28 -17.74
CA PHE A 301 -14.19 9.63 -18.32
C PHE A 301 -13.87 8.28 -17.67
N VAL A 302 -14.01 8.13 -16.34
CA VAL A 302 -13.80 6.84 -15.65
C VAL A 302 -14.81 5.79 -16.10
N ARG A 303 -16.08 6.19 -16.30
CA ARG A 303 -17.11 5.28 -16.84
C ARG A 303 -16.81 4.85 -18.28
N ARG A 304 -16.27 5.76 -19.10
CA ARG A 304 -15.78 5.41 -20.44
C ARG A 304 -14.64 4.40 -20.36
N ILE A 305 -13.67 4.60 -19.46
CA ILE A 305 -12.54 3.66 -19.25
C ILE A 305 -13.05 2.27 -18.89
N ILE A 306 -13.98 2.17 -17.94
CA ILE A 306 -14.63 0.92 -17.54
C ILE A 306 -15.33 0.26 -18.73
N GLN A 307 -16.12 1.03 -19.47
CA GLN A 307 -16.88 0.52 -20.62
C GLN A 307 -15.96 -0.02 -21.72
N GLU A 308 -14.90 0.71 -22.08
CA GLU A 308 -13.93 0.28 -23.07
C GLU A 308 -13.22 -1.01 -22.64
N ALA A 309 -12.77 -1.09 -21.38
CA ALA A 309 -12.15 -2.28 -20.82
C ALA A 309 -13.08 -3.51 -20.88
N GLN A 310 -14.36 -3.35 -20.54
CA GLN A 310 -15.36 -4.42 -20.58
C GLN A 310 -15.76 -4.82 -22.01
N SER A 311 -15.49 -3.97 -23.01
CA SER A 311 -15.76 -4.25 -24.43
C SER A 311 -14.65 -5.05 -25.13
N GLY A 312 -13.59 -5.44 -24.41
CA GLY A 312 -12.42 -6.13 -24.96
C GLY A 312 -11.16 -5.27 -25.03
N GLY A 313 -11.21 -4.05 -24.49
CA GLY A 313 -10.08 -3.13 -24.43
C GLY A 313 -10.25 -1.92 -25.36
N GLY A 314 -9.87 -0.74 -24.87
CA GLY A 314 -10.03 0.49 -25.67
C GLY A 314 -9.37 1.72 -25.08
N PHE A 315 -9.32 2.77 -25.90
CA PHE A 315 -8.69 4.05 -25.56
C PHE A 315 -9.71 5.06 -25.07
N VAL A 316 -9.33 5.82 -24.04
CA VAL A 316 -10.07 6.98 -23.57
C VAL A 316 -9.14 8.16 -23.41
N ASP A 317 -9.53 9.28 -24.00
CA ASP A 317 -8.89 10.57 -23.80
C ASP A 317 -9.69 11.42 -22.79
N TYR A 318 -8.97 12.15 -21.97
CA TYR A 318 -9.49 13.13 -21.01
C TYR A 318 -8.41 14.15 -20.66
N TYR A 319 -8.75 15.18 -19.89
CA TYR A 319 -7.81 16.22 -19.50
C TYR A 319 -7.40 16.07 -18.04
N TRP A 320 -6.10 16.16 -17.78
CA TRP A 320 -5.55 15.94 -16.44
C TRP A 320 -4.40 16.87 -16.17
N ASP A 321 -4.31 17.37 -14.94
CA ASP A 321 -3.22 18.23 -14.50
C ASP A 321 -1.88 17.51 -14.71
N ASN A 322 -1.02 18.10 -15.54
CA ASN A 322 0.32 17.61 -15.77
C ASN A 322 1.30 18.28 -14.80
N PRO A 323 1.83 17.55 -13.79
CA PRO A 323 2.77 18.14 -12.84
C PRO A 323 4.13 18.53 -13.46
N ASP A 324 4.43 18.03 -14.66
CA ASP A 324 5.64 18.39 -15.39
C ASP A 324 5.45 19.64 -16.28
N ASP A 325 4.22 20.16 -16.40
CA ASP A 325 3.90 21.39 -17.12
C ASP A 325 3.39 22.46 -16.14
N PRO A 326 4.26 23.39 -15.69
CA PRO A 326 3.88 24.42 -14.72
C PRO A 326 2.91 25.46 -15.30
N ASP A 327 2.76 25.51 -16.63
CA ASP A 327 1.83 26.38 -17.34
C ASP A 327 0.48 25.68 -17.62
N ASP A 328 0.25 24.49 -17.08
CA ASP A 328 -1.05 23.78 -17.16
C ASP A 328 -2.09 24.42 -16.23
N ASP A 329 -2.47 25.67 -16.50
CA ASP A 329 -3.47 26.40 -15.74
C ASP A 329 -4.87 26.34 -16.40
N GLN A 330 -5.82 25.78 -15.64
CA GLN A 330 -7.28 25.78 -15.86
C GLN A 330 -7.83 24.86 -16.97
N GLY A 331 -6.99 24.13 -17.72
CA GLY A 331 -7.44 23.30 -18.84
C GLY A 331 -7.07 21.82 -18.79
N GLY A 332 -6.03 21.46 -18.04
CA GLY A 332 -5.41 20.14 -18.06
C GLY A 332 -4.72 19.83 -19.39
N THR A 333 -3.75 18.93 -19.32
CA THR A 333 -3.09 18.35 -20.50
C THR A 333 -3.87 17.12 -20.97
N LEU A 334 -3.90 16.88 -22.29
CA LEU A 334 -4.52 15.69 -22.86
C LEU A 334 -3.81 14.43 -22.34
N ARG A 335 -4.56 13.56 -21.65
CA ARG A 335 -4.08 12.27 -21.16
C ARG A 335 -4.82 11.16 -21.89
N THR A 336 -4.06 10.23 -22.47
CA THR A 336 -4.62 9.05 -23.14
C THR A 336 -4.45 7.85 -22.23
N THR A 337 -5.51 7.07 -22.09
CA THR A 337 -5.54 5.81 -21.34
C THR A 337 -5.94 4.68 -22.26
N TYR A 338 -5.28 3.53 -22.12
CA TYR A 338 -5.79 2.25 -22.63
C TYR A 338 -6.12 1.38 -21.43
N ALA A 339 -7.27 0.72 -21.47
CA ALA A 339 -7.74 -0.10 -20.37
C ALA A 339 -8.27 -1.44 -20.87
N VAL A 340 -8.01 -2.49 -20.12
CA VAL A 340 -8.43 -3.87 -20.40
C VAL A 340 -8.94 -4.51 -19.12
N SER A 341 -9.94 -5.37 -19.25
CA SER A 341 -10.42 -6.15 -18.12
C SER A 341 -9.44 -7.28 -17.78
N LEU A 342 -9.18 -7.44 -16.49
CA LEU A 342 -8.28 -8.41 -15.90
C LEU A 342 -9.07 -9.23 -14.87
N MET A 343 -8.92 -10.55 -14.90
CA MET A 343 -9.50 -11.46 -13.92
C MET A 343 -8.38 -12.34 -13.36
N PRO A 344 -7.56 -11.81 -12.43
CA PRO A 344 -6.38 -12.52 -11.96
C PRO A 344 -6.77 -13.85 -11.32
N GLU A 345 -6.00 -14.89 -11.61
CA GLU A 345 -6.23 -16.20 -10.99
C GLU A 345 -6.18 -16.09 -9.46
N GLY A 346 -7.22 -16.56 -8.79
CA GLY A 346 -7.31 -16.50 -7.34
C GLY A 346 -7.77 -15.15 -6.76
N ILE A 347 -8.17 -14.17 -7.56
CA ILE A 347 -8.93 -13.02 -7.08
C ILE A 347 -10.36 -13.09 -7.64
N GLN A 348 -11.36 -12.93 -6.78
CA GLN A 348 -12.75 -12.87 -7.23
C GLN A 348 -13.07 -11.50 -7.84
N GLY A 349 -13.82 -11.52 -8.94
CA GLY A 349 -14.34 -10.31 -9.58
C GLY A 349 -13.54 -9.90 -10.80
N GLU A 350 -14.12 -8.97 -11.54
CA GLU A 350 -13.47 -8.29 -12.65
C GLU A 350 -12.70 -7.08 -12.10
N TYR A 351 -11.51 -6.88 -12.63
CA TYR A 351 -10.69 -5.69 -12.41
C TYR A 351 -10.44 -5.05 -13.76
N ILE A 352 -10.16 -3.77 -13.75
CA ILE A 352 -9.72 -3.03 -14.93
C ILE A 352 -8.29 -2.65 -14.66
N LEU A 353 -7.40 -3.05 -15.57
CA LEU A 353 -6.04 -2.58 -15.60
C LEU A 353 -5.94 -1.50 -16.67
N ALA A 354 -5.51 -0.30 -16.26
CA ALA A 354 -5.43 0.86 -17.11
C ALA A 354 -4.02 1.45 -17.07
N GLY A 355 -3.47 1.73 -18.25
CA GLY A 355 -2.23 2.48 -18.41
C GLY A 355 -2.52 3.84 -19.01
N SER A 356 -1.82 4.86 -18.52
CA SER A 356 -1.98 6.23 -19.02
C SER A 356 -0.65 6.89 -19.32
N PHE A 357 -0.64 7.73 -20.35
CA PHE A 357 0.49 8.61 -20.69
C PHE A 357 -0.03 9.95 -21.26
N PHE A 358 0.86 10.93 -21.39
CA PHE A 358 0.60 12.23 -22.01
C PHE A 358 1.17 12.25 -23.43
N PRO A 359 0.35 12.19 -24.49
CA PRO A 359 0.84 12.08 -25.87
C PRO A 359 1.70 13.27 -26.35
N SER A 360 1.44 14.48 -25.84
CA SER A 360 2.15 15.69 -26.24
C SER A 360 3.60 15.76 -25.76
N LEU A 361 4.00 14.90 -24.81
CA LEU A 361 5.37 14.80 -24.31
C LEU A 361 6.24 13.87 -25.16
N VAL A 362 5.66 13.08 -26.06
CA VAL A 362 6.40 12.03 -26.76
C VAL A 362 7.07 12.48 -28.07
N THR A 363 7.40 13.76 -28.15
CA THR A 363 8.38 14.24 -29.15
C THR A 363 9.79 14.39 -28.58
N SER A 364 10.08 13.93 -27.35
CA SER A 364 11.46 13.87 -26.85
C SER A 364 12.04 12.45 -26.92
N VAL A 365 12.40 12.01 -28.13
CA VAL A 365 13.36 10.90 -28.28
C VAL A 365 14.76 11.51 -28.30
N GLU A 366 15.41 11.57 -27.13
CA GLU A 366 16.85 11.29 -26.91
C GLU A 366 17.23 11.62 -25.47
N GLY A 367 17.31 10.59 -24.63
CA GLY A 367 18.01 10.60 -23.34
C GLY A 367 17.37 11.49 -22.27
N ALA A 368 17.13 10.92 -21.08
CA ALA A 368 17.11 11.72 -19.87
C ALA A 368 18.48 12.36 -19.69
N VAL A 369 18.72 13.49 -20.36
CA VAL A 369 19.49 14.56 -19.74
C VAL A 369 18.52 15.08 -18.69
N THR A 370 18.64 14.57 -17.46
CA THR A 370 18.30 15.39 -16.30
C THR A 370 18.98 16.72 -16.56
N GLU A 371 18.22 17.73 -16.96
CA GLU A 371 18.76 19.08 -17.06
C GLU A 371 19.18 19.39 -15.63
N ILE A 372 20.49 19.28 -15.37
CA ILE A 372 21.05 19.58 -14.07
C ILE A 372 20.89 21.09 -13.97
N PRO A 373 19.98 21.57 -13.12
CA PRO A 373 19.70 22.99 -13.03
C PRO A 373 20.99 23.69 -12.61
N ALA A 374 21.29 24.85 -13.18
CA ALA A 374 22.51 25.57 -12.80
C ALA A 374 22.47 26.04 -11.34
N ASP A 375 21.26 26.25 -10.80
CA ASP A 375 21.00 26.80 -9.48
C ASP A 375 19.92 26.02 -8.72
N PHE A 376 19.92 26.15 -7.39
CA PHE A 376 18.85 25.62 -6.54
C PHE A 376 17.60 26.51 -6.62
N ALA A 377 16.48 25.92 -7.05
CA ALA A 377 15.17 26.57 -7.10
C ALA A 377 14.16 25.88 -6.19
N LEU A 378 13.20 26.64 -5.66
CA LEU A 378 12.11 26.14 -4.83
C LEU A 378 10.81 26.57 -5.51
N HIS A 379 9.99 25.59 -5.92
CA HIS A 379 8.86 25.81 -6.82
C HIS A 379 7.52 25.97 -6.09
N GLY A 380 7.49 25.72 -4.79
CA GLY A 380 6.27 25.83 -4.01
C GLY A 380 5.90 24.54 -3.31
N ASN A 381 4.70 24.53 -2.75
CA ASN A 381 4.03 23.31 -2.34
C ASN A 381 2.70 23.18 -3.10
N TYR A 382 2.35 21.95 -3.52
CA TYR A 382 1.08 21.65 -4.18
C TYR A 382 0.46 20.37 -3.60
N PRO A 383 -0.86 20.35 -3.32
CA PRO A 383 -1.78 21.49 -3.37
C PRO A 383 -1.45 22.58 -2.32
N ASN A 384 -1.91 23.81 -2.54
CA ASN A 384 -1.86 24.90 -1.54
C ASN A 384 -3.07 25.85 -1.77
N PRO A 385 -4.07 25.90 -0.88
CA PRO A 385 -4.15 25.21 0.41
C PRO A 385 -4.23 23.67 0.32
N PHE A 386 -3.84 22.95 1.37
CA PHE A 386 -3.80 21.49 1.41
C PHE A 386 -4.51 20.89 2.64
N ASN A 387 -4.90 19.61 2.56
CA ASN A 387 -5.51 18.86 3.66
C ASN A 387 -5.26 17.34 3.58
N PRO A 388 -4.57 16.70 4.54
CA PRO A 388 -3.49 17.25 5.37
C PRO A 388 -2.11 17.09 4.70
N SER A 389 -2.04 16.61 3.45
CA SER A 389 -0.78 16.37 2.74
C SER A 389 -0.54 17.31 1.57
N THR A 390 0.72 17.71 1.39
CA THR A 390 1.20 18.50 0.24
C THR A 390 2.55 17.93 -0.21
N ARG A 391 2.93 18.23 -1.45
CA ARG A 391 4.27 17.98 -2.00
C ARG A 391 5.03 19.29 -2.09
N ILE A 392 6.34 19.29 -1.82
CA ILE A 392 7.23 20.44 -1.96
C ILE A 392 8.23 20.12 -3.06
N GLN A 393 8.25 20.96 -4.09
CA GLN A 393 9.05 20.74 -5.30
C GLN A 393 10.23 21.71 -5.35
N PHE A 394 11.41 21.21 -5.70
CA PHE A 394 12.66 21.97 -5.79
C PHE A 394 13.62 21.38 -6.82
N ASP A 395 14.55 22.20 -7.26
CA ASP A 395 15.61 21.87 -8.21
C ASP A 395 16.93 21.79 -7.49
N LEU A 396 17.76 20.82 -7.88
CA LEU A 396 19.02 20.55 -7.20
C LEU A 396 20.21 20.52 -8.19
N PRO A 397 21.16 21.46 -8.10
CA PRO A 397 22.27 21.56 -9.06
C PRO A 397 23.38 20.51 -8.85
N GLU A 398 23.45 19.90 -7.67
CA GLU A 398 24.42 18.87 -7.31
C GLU A 398 23.80 17.87 -6.33
N ARG A 399 24.36 16.66 -6.19
CA ARG A 399 23.89 15.71 -5.17
C ARG A 399 23.97 16.33 -3.76
N ALA A 400 22.91 16.22 -2.97
CA ALA A 400 22.83 16.85 -1.65
C ALA A 400 22.01 16.05 -0.63
N GLN A 401 22.31 16.28 0.65
CA GLN A 401 21.45 15.90 1.77
C GLN A 401 20.43 17.01 2.02
N VAL A 402 19.14 16.69 1.86
CA VAL A 402 18.04 17.63 1.94
C VAL A 402 17.24 17.41 3.23
N THR A 403 16.99 18.51 3.95
CA THR A 403 16.14 18.56 5.13
C THR A 403 14.97 19.49 4.88
N LEU A 404 13.76 19.03 5.19
CA LEU A 404 12.56 19.85 5.20
C LEU A 404 12.20 20.22 6.64
N GLN A 405 12.05 21.52 6.90
CA GLN A 405 11.54 22.06 8.16
C GLN A 405 10.24 22.81 7.91
N VAL A 406 9.26 22.66 8.80
CA VAL A 406 8.04 23.47 8.84
C VAL A 406 8.06 24.31 10.11
N LEU A 407 7.77 25.60 9.97
CA LEU A 407 7.77 26.59 11.02
C LEU A 407 6.39 27.26 11.13
N ASP A 408 6.00 27.63 12.35
CA ASP A 408 4.85 28.52 12.54
C ASP A 408 5.18 29.97 12.12
N LEU A 409 4.17 30.84 12.11
CA LEU A 409 4.32 32.25 11.71
C LEU A 409 5.26 33.06 12.63
N VAL A 410 5.59 32.55 13.81
CA VAL A 410 6.54 33.16 14.76
C VAL A 410 7.95 32.58 14.59
N GLY A 411 8.15 31.65 13.64
CA GLY A 411 9.43 31.04 13.32
C GLY A 411 9.80 29.86 14.22
N ARG A 412 8.87 29.29 15.00
CA ARG A 412 9.12 28.07 15.77
C ARG A 412 8.98 26.85 14.87
N LYS A 413 9.99 25.98 14.87
CA LYS A 413 9.96 24.70 14.14
C LYS A 413 8.90 23.78 14.74
N VAL A 414 7.93 23.37 13.92
CA VAL A 414 6.81 22.50 14.30
C VAL A 414 6.90 21.10 13.68
N VAL A 415 7.61 20.96 12.55
CA VAL A 415 7.94 19.67 11.92
C VAL A 415 9.36 19.73 11.36
N GLU A 416 10.08 18.62 11.47
CA GLU A 416 11.32 18.38 10.75
C GLU A 416 11.29 16.95 10.22
N LEU A 417 11.50 16.78 8.91
CA LEU A 417 11.64 15.45 8.33
C LEU A 417 13.08 14.96 8.48
N PRO A 418 13.30 13.63 8.53
CA PRO A 418 14.63 13.05 8.46
C PRO A 418 15.42 13.55 7.25
N VAL A 419 16.74 13.55 7.35
CA VAL A 419 17.63 13.92 6.24
C VAL A 419 17.45 12.91 5.09
N LEU A 420 17.17 13.43 3.89
CA LEU A 420 16.98 12.63 2.69
C LEU A 420 18.11 12.90 1.69
N ALA A 421 18.68 11.85 1.08
CA ALA A 421 19.69 12.01 0.05
C ALA A 421 19.02 12.14 -1.33
N PHE A 422 19.37 13.18 -2.09
CA PHE A 422 18.90 13.39 -3.46
C PHE A 422 20.08 13.55 -4.42
N GLU A 423 19.96 12.95 -5.61
CA GLU A 423 20.86 13.21 -6.74
C GLU A 423 20.53 14.55 -7.41
N ALA A 424 21.51 15.14 -8.09
CA ALA A 424 21.33 16.37 -8.88
C ALA A 424 20.21 16.21 -9.92
N GLY A 425 19.41 17.24 -10.15
CA GLY A 425 18.33 17.25 -11.14
C GLY A 425 17.19 18.19 -10.76
N ALA A 426 16.39 18.56 -11.77
CA ALA A 426 15.17 19.33 -11.59
C ALA A 426 14.02 18.49 -10.99
N ASN A 427 12.97 19.16 -10.50
CA ASN A 427 11.70 18.57 -10.06
C ASN A 427 11.81 17.52 -8.93
N ARG A 428 12.77 17.68 -8.02
CA ARG A 428 12.85 16.87 -6.80
C ARG A 428 11.67 17.20 -5.89
N THR A 429 11.08 16.18 -5.28
CA THR A 429 9.86 16.33 -4.49
C THR A 429 10.01 15.70 -3.11
N ILE A 430 9.55 16.40 -2.08
CA ILE A 430 9.39 15.87 -0.71
C ILE A 430 7.90 15.93 -0.35
N GLU A 431 7.35 14.80 0.10
CA GLU A 431 5.99 14.75 0.62
C GLU A 431 5.96 15.19 2.09
N LEU A 432 4.99 16.03 2.44
CA LEU A 432 4.73 16.48 3.80
C LEU A 432 3.32 16.06 4.21
N ASN A 433 3.22 15.25 5.26
CA ASN A 433 1.96 14.97 5.95
C ASN A 433 1.88 15.82 7.22
N ALA A 434 0.94 16.76 7.24
CA ALA A 434 0.71 17.67 8.36
C ALA A 434 -0.52 17.29 9.19
N ALA A 435 -0.91 16.01 9.22
CA ALA A 435 -2.08 15.53 9.98
C ALA A 435 -2.04 15.89 11.47
N ASN A 436 -0.86 16.13 12.04
CA ASN A 436 -0.71 16.52 13.46
C ASN A 436 -0.62 18.05 13.68
N LEU A 437 -0.67 18.87 12.63
CA LEU A 437 -0.67 20.33 12.72
C LEU A 437 -2.10 20.90 12.75
N SER A 438 -2.31 22.08 13.34
CA SER A 438 -3.62 22.75 13.30
C SER A 438 -3.84 23.43 11.94
N SER A 439 -5.09 23.67 11.53
CA SER A 439 -5.36 24.52 10.35
C SER A 439 -4.71 25.89 10.53
N GLY A 440 -4.07 26.42 9.49
CA GLY A 440 -3.36 27.68 9.57
C GLY A 440 -2.29 27.84 8.50
N ALA A 441 -1.66 29.02 8.50
CA ALA A 441 -0.53 29.33 7.64
C ALA A 441 0.79 28.91 8.31
N TYR A 442 1.67 28.32 7.52
CA TYR A 442 3.00 27.88 7.93
C TYR A 442 4.04 28.34 6.93
N ILE A 443 5.30 28.39 7.37
CA ILE A 443 6.46 28.58 6.52
C ILE A 443 7.17 27.23 6.43
N TYR A 444 7.51 26.77 5.24
CA TYR A 444 8.47 25.68 5.10
C TYR A 444 9.81 26.18 4.63
N ARG A 445 10.84 25.42 4.97
CA ARG A 445 12.22 25.67 4.61
C ARG A 445 12.86 24.38 4.12
N VAL A 446 13.42 24.43 2.93
CA VAL A 446 14.23 23.35 2.37
C VAL A 446 15.70 23.75 2.50
N ILE A 447 16.47 22.90 3.16
CA ILE A 447 17.92 23.06 3.33
C ILE A 447 18.58 21.90 2.59
N ALA A 448 19.43 22.19 1.61
CA ALA A 448 20.20 21.18 0.89
C ALA A 448 21.70 21.37 1.13
N ILE A 449 22.38 20.34 1.61
CA ILE A 449 23.83 20.33 1.86
C ILE A 449 24.49 19.47 0.79
N GLY A 450 25.07 20.15 -0.22
CA GLY A 450 25.85 19.53 -1.27
C GLY A 450 27.31 19.27 -0.87
N SER A 451 28.12 18.89 -1.85
CA SER A 451 29.53 18.57 -1.63
C SER A 451 30.38 19.82 -1.34
N GLU A 452 30.03 20.95 -1.97
CA GLU A 452 30.76 22.22 -1.82
C GLU A 452 29.87 23.38 -1.35
N ARG A 453 28.54 23.29 -1.52
CA ARG A 453 27.62 24.39 -1.29
C ARG A 453 26.44 23.98 -0.41
N ARG A 454 25.92 24.96 0.33
CA ARG A 454 24.68 24.83 1.11
C ARG A 454 23.61 25.74 0.48
N TYR A 455 22.46 25.17 0.17
CA TYR A 455 21.31 25.86 -0.39
C TYR A 455 20.20 25.93 0.66
N GLU A 456 19.51 27.06 0.72
CA GLU A 456 18.39 27.26 1.63
C GLU A 456 17.35 28.18 0.99
N LYS A 457 16.12 27.70 0.84
CA LYS A 457 14.95 28.52 0.45
C LYS A 457 13.76 28.19 1.31
N SER A 458 12.83 29.15 1.42
CA SER A 458 11.60 28.99 2.19
C SER A 458 10.40 29.41 1.35
N GLY A 459 9.23 28.84 1.66
CA GLY A 459 7.95 29.18 1.06
C GLY A 459 6.81 29.17 2.09
N PHE A 460 5.63 29.63 1.67
CA PHE A 460 4.43 29.65 2.50
C PHE A 460 3.47 28.55 2.11
N MET A 461 2.86 27.91 3.10
CA MET A 461 1.82 26.89 2.89
C MET A 461 0.61 27.15 3.79
N THR A 462 -0.57 26.75 3.33
CA THR A 462 -1.83 26.90 4.07
C THR A 462 -2.47 25.54 4.28
N LEU A 463 -2.56 25.09 5.53
CA LEU A 463 -3.25 23.86 5.91
C LEU A 463 -4.71 24.18 6.27
N VAL A 464 -5.67 23.49 5.65
CA VAL A 464 -7.10 23.66 5.89
C VAL A 464 -7.73 22.31 6.19
N LYS A 465 -7.85 21.96 7.47
CA LYS A 465 -8.50 20.71 7.92
C LYS A 465 -10.01 20.78 7.87
#